data_AF-A0A0P0XR24-F1
#
_entry.id   AF-A0A0P0XR24-F1
#
_cell.length_a   1.000
_cell.length_b   1.000
_cell.length_c   1.000
_cell.angle_alpha   90.00
_cell.angle_beta   90.00
_cell.angle_gamma   90.00
#
_symmetry.space_group_name_H-M   'P 1'
#
loop_
_entity.id
_entity.type
_entity.pdbx_description
1 polymer ?
#
loop_
_entity_poly.entity_id
_entity_poly.type
_entity_poly.pdbx_seq_one_letter_code
_entity_poly.pdbx_strand_id
1 'polypeptide(L)'
;VGIGEGVSPSAATDLIARSIPVQERSRAVAVVFGGLSFGSVLGLLFAPPIIQNLGWESVFYIFGLLGIIWCLGFQSLKEQQLRGNEDIQVIQDLGQSPSGSSDLISSSVSPKSSESSLGELMNSLKDVPWREFFKSKAVWAMIYAHFCGSWGHYTCLSWLPTFFSEELDLNLTEAAWVSVLPPLGSMIITSIAAPFADNLISNGVDTTKVRKICQTIAFLSPATFMMLSSVDLGVPPWEIVAFLTSGLALSSFALSGLYCTHQDISREYASILLGITNTVGAVPGIVGVALTGYLLDTTHSWSISLFAPSIFFYLTGTAVWLAFASSEPQEFSKSEPESS
;
A
#
# COMPACT_ATOMS: atom_id res chain seq x y z
N VAL A 1 -12.82 -8.32 11.15
CA VAL A 1 -11.70 -8.31 10.20
C VAL A 1 -11.52 -6.92 9.61
N GLY A 2 -12.41 -6.45 8.71
CA GLY A 2 -12.23 -5.15 8.02
C GLY A 2 -11.95 -3.93 8.91
N ILE A 3 -12.68 -3.73 10.01
CA ILE A 3 -12.43 -2.61 10.95
C ILE A 3 -11.03 -2.67 11.55
N GLY A 4 -10.53 -3.87 11.89
CA GLY A 4 -9.23 -4.05 12.52
C GLY A 4 -8.06 -3.94 11.54
N GLU A 5 -8.23 -4.37 10.30
CA GLU A 5 -7.17 -4.32 9.28
C GLU A 5 -7.04 -2.93 8.63
N GLY A 6 -8.13 -2.16 8.58
CA GLY A 6 -8.16 -0.86 7.90
C GLY A 6 -7.22 0.19 8.49
N VAL A 7 -6.82 0.07 9.76
CA VAL A 7 -5.90 0.99 10.42
C VAL A 7 -4.43 0.66 10.17
N SER A 8 -4.12 -0.58 9.79
CA SER A 8 -2.75 -1.10 9.70
C SER A 8 -1.87 -0.35 8.67
N PRO A 9 -2.34 -0.06 7.43
CA PRO A 9 -1.55 0.69 6.46
C PRO A 9 -1.13 2.08 6.95
N SER A 10 -2.08 2.84 7.51
CA SER A 10 -1.80 4.20 8.00
C SER A 10 -0.85 4.21 9.19
N ALA A 11 -1.00 3.25 10.12
CA ALA A 11 -0.09 3.12 11.26
C ALA A 11 1.33 2.75 10.82
N ALA A 12 1.47 1.82 9.87
CA ALA A 12 2.76 1.45 9.30
C ALA A 12 3.44 2.66 8.61
N THR A 13 2.69 3.44 7.84
CA THR A 13 3.22 4.63 7.16
C THR A 13 3.65 5.73 8.13
N ASP A 14 2.95 5.94 9.25
CA ASP A 14 3.40 6.88 10.29
C ASP A 14 4.77 6.48 10.86
N LEU A 15 4.96 5.20 11.17
CA LEU A 15 6.22 4.68 11.68
C LEU A 15 7.36 4.88 10.67
N ILE A 16 7.13 4.57 9.39
CA ILE A 16 8.15 4.76 8.35
C ILE A 16 8.47 6.26 8.18
N ALA A 17 7.46 7.13 8.16
CA ALA A 17 7.65 8.57 7.92
C ALA A 17 8.53 9.24 8.98
N ARG A 18 8.43 8.78 10.23
CA ARG A 18 9.16 9.32 11.38
C ARG A 18 10.54 8.69 11.55
N SER A 19 10.69 7.42 11.21
CA SER A 19 11.91 6.65 11.50
C SER A 19 12.88 6.56 10.34
N ILE A 20 12.42 6.74 9.08
CA ILE A 20 13.23 6.44 7.89
C ILE A 20 13.53 7.70 7.05
N PRO A 21 14.80 7.96 6.70
CA PRO A 21 15.18 9.06 5.82
C PRO A 21 14.66 8.85 4.39
N VAL A 22 14.50 9.94 3.63
CA VAL A 22 13.89 9.92 2.28
C VAL A 22 14.65 9.01 1.31
N GLN A 23 15.98 8.94 1.44
CA GLN A 23 16.87 8.18 0.56
C GLN A 23 16.73 6.66 0.69
N GLU A 24 16.18 6.16 1.80
CA GLU A 24 15.97 4.72 2.06
C GLU A 24 14.49 4.36 2.18
N ARG A 25 13.61 5.36 1.96
CA ARG A 25 12.19 5.25 2.21
C ARG A 25 11.53 4.25 1.27
N SER A 26 11.97 4.17 0.01
CA SER A 26 11.37 3.23 -0.94
C SER A 26 11.63 1.79 -0.50
N ARG A 27 12.86 1.49 -0.02
CA ARG A 27 13.19 0.19 0.57
C ARG A 27 12.38 -0.12 1.82
N ALA A 28 12.22 0.81 2.75
CA ALA A 28 11.43 0.57 3.96
C ALA A 28 9.94 0.31 3.63
N VAL A 29 9.35 1.12 2.75
CA VAL A 29 7.97 0.91 2.28
C VAL A 29 7.84 -0.44 1.57
N ALA A 30 8.79 -0.80 0.72
CA ALA A 30 8.80 -2.08 0.02
C ALA A 30 8.90 -3.28 0.97
N VAL A 31 9.69 -3.21 2.04
CA VAL A 31 9.77 -4.29 3.04
C VAL A 31 8.44 -4.44 3.78
N VAL A 32 7.86 -3.33 4.24
CA VAL A 32 6.64 -3.35 5.04
C VAL A 32 5.41 -3.73 4.21
N PHE A 33 5.19 -3.04 3.09
CA PHE A 33 4.02 -3.27 2.23
C PHE A 33 4.21 -4.45 1.25
N GLY A 34 5.45 -4.84 0.93
CA GLY A 34 5.72 -6.07 0.19
C GLY A 34 5.27 -7.33 0.96
N GLY A 35 5.16 -7.23 2.28
CA GLY A 35 4.55 -8.27 3.13
C GLY A 35 3.12 -8.64 2.72
N LEU A 36 2.37 -7.74 2.07
CA LEU A 36 1.02 -8.04 1.53
C LEU A 36 1.06 -9.08 0.42
N SER A 37 2.05 -8.99 -0.48
CA SER A 37 2.24 -9.97 -1.55
C SER A 37 2.68 -11.30 -0.96
N PHE A 38 3.61 -11.29 0.00
CA PHE A 38 4.04 -12.49 0.71
C PHE A 38 2.88 -13.19 1.43
N GLY A 39 2.05 -12.43 2.16
CA GLY A 39 0.85 -12.96 2.82
C GLY A 39 -0.15 -13.57 1.84
N SER A 40 -0.36 -12.92 0.68
CA SER A 40 -1.23 -13.44 -0.38
C SER A 40 -0.72 -14.78 -0.94
N VAL A 41 0.59 -14.89 -1.16
CA VAL A 41 1.23 -16.13 -1.60
C VAL A 41 1.05 -17.24 -0.56
N LEU A 42 1.34 -16.98 0.72
CA LEU A 42 1.14 -17.97 1.78
C LEU A 42 -0.35 -18.38 1.89
N GLY A 43 -1.26 -17.42 1.82
CA GLY A 43 -2.69 -17.67 1.87
C GLY A 43 -3.16 -18.59 0.74
N LEU A 44 -2.81 -18.26 -0.49
CA LEU A 44 -3.16 -19.06 -1.66
C LEU A 44 -2.45 -20.41 -1.70
N LEU A 45 -1.23 -20.51 -1.16
CA LEU A 45 -0.48 -21.77 -1.11
C LEU A 45 -0.98 -22.73 -0.03
N PHE A 46 -1.37 -22.22 1.15
CA PHE A 46 -1.72 -23.08 2.28
C PHE A 46 -3.23 -23.28 2.42
N ALA A 47 -4.08 -22.35 1.98
CA ALA A 47 -5.52 -22.48 2.15
C ALA A 47 -6.11 -23.71 1.43
N PRO A 48 -5.84 -23.99 0.14
CA PRO A 48 -6.48 -25.12 -0.53
C PRO A 48 -6.15 -26.50 0.09
N PRO A 49 -4.88 -26.84 0.42
CA PRO A 49 -4.56 -28.10 1.10
C PRO A 49 -5.17 -28.21 2.50
N ILE A 50 -5.27 -27.11 3.24
CA ILE A 50 -5.91 -27.08 4.55
C ILE A 50 -7.41 -27.38 4.41
N ILE A 51 -8.09 -26.73 3.46
CA ILE A 51 -9.52 -26.95 3.19
C ILE A 51 -9.80 -28.41 2.83
N GLN A 52 -8.98 -29.00 1.94
CA GLN A 52 -9.16 -30.37 1.48
C GLN A 52 -9.00 -31.42 2.58
N ASN A 53 -8.07 -31.21 3.52
CA ASN A 53 -7.74 -32.21 4.55
C ASN A 53 -8.47 -32.00 5.88
N LEU A 54 -8.76 -30.75 6.24
CA LEU A 54 -9.24 -30.35 7.57
C LEU A 54 -10.58 -29.60 7.56
N GLY A 55 -11.17 -29.37 6.39
CA GLY A 55 -12.40 -28.59 6.24
C GLY A 55 -12.13 -27.08 6.14
N TRP A 56 -13.12 -26.33 5.65
CA TRP A 56 -12.96 -24.90 5.36
C TRP A 56 -12.86 -24.04 6.62
N GLU A 57 -13.47 -24.48 7.72
CA GLU A 57 -13.46 -23.81 9.02
C GLU A 57 -12.04 -23.73 9.60
N SER A 58 -11.21 -24.75 9.32
CA SER A 58 -9.85 -24.87 9.87
C SER A 58 -8.93 -23.73 9.44
N VAL A 59 -9.12 -23.16 8.25
CA VAL A 59 -8.38 -21.99 7.77
C VAL A 59 -8.56 -20.82 8.74
N PHE A 60 -9.79 -20.55 9.17
CA PHE A 60 -10.08 -19.44 10.08
C PHE A 60 -9.44 -19.62 11.45
N TYR A 61 -9.45 -20.84 11.99
CA TYR A 61 -8.81 -21.14 13.28
C TYR A 61 -7.29 -21.02 13.21
N ILE A 62 -6.65 -21.57 12.17
CA ILE A 62 -5.19 -21.56 12.01
C ILE A 62 -4.68 -20.14 11.82
N PHE A 63 -5.21 -19.39 10.84
CA PHE A 63 -4.79 -18.02 10.58
C PHE A 63 -5.14 -17.07 11.74
N GLY A 64 -6.28 -17.29 12.42
CA GLY A 64 -6.66 -16.55 13.62
C GLY A 64 -5.66 -16.75 14.77
N LEU A 65 -5.26 -17.99 15.05
CA LEU A 65 -4.29 -18.32 16.10
C LEU A 65 -2.89 -17.76 15.78
N LEU A 66 -2.46 -17.85 14.51
CA LEU A 66 -1.21 -17.21 14.07
C LEU A 66 -1.23 -15.69 14.30
N GLY A 67 -2.37 -15.03 14.05
CA GLY A 67 -2.56 -13.61 14.35
C GLY A 67 -2.44 -13.28 15.84
N ILE A 68 -2.98 -14.12 16.72
CA ILE A 68 -2.85 -13.96 18.18
C ILE A 68 -1.38 -14.12 18.61
N ILE A 69 -0.70 -15.16 18.13
CA ILE A 69 0.73 -15.40 18.42
C ILE A 69 1.57 -14.20 17.97
N TRP A 70 1.31 -13.68 16.77
CA TRP A 70 1.99 -12.50 16.25
C TRP A 70 1.76 -11.27 17.13
N CYS A 71 0.52 -11.03 17.58
CA CYS A 71 0.19 -9.91 18.46
C CYS A 71 0.96 -9.98 19.79
N LEU A 72 1.00 -11.15 20.42
CA LEU A 72 1.76 -11.37 21.67
C LEU A 72 3.26 -11.17 21.45
N GLY A 73 3.81 -11.69 20.34
CA GLY A 73 5.21 -11.49 19.98
C GLY A 73 5.57 -10.02 19.75
N PHE A 74 4.70 -9.29 19.04
CA PHE A 74 4.89 -7.86 18.78
C PHE A 74 4.86 -7.02 20.07
N GLN A 75 3.96 -7.35 21.01
CA GLN A 75 3.93 -6.69 22.32
C GLN A 75 5.22 -6.93 23.11
N SER A 76 5.73 -8.17 23.10
CA SER A 76 6.98 -8.51 23.78
C SER A 76 8.17 -7.76 23.17
N LEU A 77 8.26 -7.68 21.84
CA LEU A 77 9.32 -6.94 21.15
C LEU A 77 9.27 -5.44 21.46
N LYS A 78 8.07 -4.85 21.50
CA LYS A 78 7.87 -3.44 21.87
C LYS A 78 8.35 -3.17 23.29
N GLU A 79 8.02 -4.06 24.23
CA GLU A 79 8.46 -3.92 25.63
C GLU A 79 9.99 -4.02 25.75
N GLN A 80 10.63 -4.94 25.02
CA GLN A 80 12.09 -5.05 24.99
C GLN A 80 12.76 -3.77 24.44
N GLN A 81 12.21 -3.17 23.39
CA GLN A 81 12.76 -1.94 22.82
C GLN A 81 12.59 -0.73 23.74
N LEU A 82 11.46 -0.64 24.46
CA LEU A 82 11.24 0.39 25.47
C LEU A 82 12.26 0.27 26.61
N ARG A 83 12.44 -0.94 27.16
CA ARG A 83 13.44 -1.21 28.22
C ARG A 83 14.86 -0.89 27.77
N GLY A 84 15.25 -1.29 26.56
CA GLY A 84 16.58 -1.00 26.02
C GLY A 84 16.86 0.51 25.85
N ASN A 85 15.84 1.29 25.47
CA ASN A 85 15.98 2.75 25.38
C ASN A 85 16.08 3.42 26.76
N GLU A 86 15.36 2.91 27.76
CA GLU A 86 15.47 3.36 29.16
C GLU A 86 16.87 3.07 29.73
N ASP A 87 17.41 1.87 29.49
CA ASP A 87 18.74 1.48 29.95
C ASP A 87 19.86 2.35 29.31
N ILE A 88 19.74 2.68 28.02
CA ILE A 88 20.68 3.57 27.33
C ILE A 88 20.62 4.99 27.90
N GLN A 89 19.42 5.52 28.17
CA GLN A 89 19.27 6.84 28.81
C GLN A 89 19.88 6.86 30.22
N VAL A 90 19.66 5.82 31.03
CA VAL A 90 20.23 5.72 32.38
C VAL A 90 21.76 5.66 32.34
N ILE A 91 22.35 4.92 31.39
CA ILE A 91 23.81 4.87 31.22
C ILE A 91 24.36 6.24 30.76
N GLN A 92 23.64 6.96 29.90
CA GLN A 92 24.04 8.28 29.43
C GLN A 92 23.96 9.35 30.53
N ASP A 93 22.93 9.27 31.39
CA ASP A 93 22.79 10.12 32.58
C ASP A 93 23.83 9.83 33.66
N LEU A 94 24.23 8.55 33.83
CA LEU A 94 25.30 8.15 34.76
C LEU A 94 26.71 8.52 34.25
N GLY A 95 26.86 8.77 32.95
CA GLY A 95 28.13 9.14 32.31
C GLY A 95 28.43 10.65 32.24
N GLN A 96 27.47 11.52 32.56
CA GLN A 96 27.63 12.98 32.48
C GLN A 96 27.67 13.63 33.86
N SER A 97 28.83 14.21 34.23
CA SER A 97 28.90 15.23 35.30
C SER A 97 28.28 16.55 34.81
N PRO A 98 27.67 17.35 35.71
CA PRO A 98 26.79 18.44 35.32
C PRO A 98 27.61 19.66 34.92
N SER A 99 27.81 19.85 33.62
CA SER A 99 28.25 21.13 33.08
C SER A 99 27.55 21.43 31.76
N GLY A 100 26.49 22.26 31.86
CA GLY A 100 26.16 23.29 30.89
C GLY A 100 25.58 22.86 29.54
N SER A 101 24.30 23.20 29.37
CA SER A 101 23.64 23.60 28.12
C SER A 101 23.49 22.58 27.00
N SER A 102 22.29 21.99 26.88
CA SER A 102 21.52 22.02 25.63
C SER A 102 20.06 21.66 25.90
N ASP A 103 19.15 22.62 25.64
CA ASP A 103 17.71 22.42 25.54
C ASP A 103 17.37 21.49 24.36
N LEU A 104 17.49 20.17 24.53
CA LEU A 104 17.02 19.21 23.54
C LEU A 104 16.36 17.99 24.19
N ILE A 105 15.03 17.97 24.05
CA ILE A 105 14.14 16.81 24.06
C ILE A 105 14.03 16.06 25.41
N SER A 106 13.44 16.74 26.40
CA SER A 106 12.77 16.05 27.51
C SER A 106 11.28 15.88 27.19
N SER A 107 10.91 14.81 26.49
CA SER A 107 9.54 14.31 26.50
C SER A 107 9.53 12.95 27.17
N SER A 108 9.48 12.97 28.49
CA SER A 108 9.21 11.81 29.34
C SER A 108 7.85 11.21 28.97
N VAL A 109 7.85 10.03 28.35
CA VAL A 109 6.63 9.25 28.15
C VAL A 109 6.35 8.50 29.45
N SER A 110 5.76 9.17 30.43
CA SER A 110 5.06 8.47 31.50
C SER A 110 3.82 7.76 30.93
N PRO A 111 3.42 6.60 31.46
CA PRO A 111 2.20 5.92 31.04
C PRO A 111 0.98 6.74 31.51
N LYS A 112 0.59 7.73 30.70
CA LYS A 112 -0.57 8.58 30.96
C LYS A 112 -1.85 7.75 30.84
N SER A 113 -2.77 7.98 31.79
CA SER A 113 -4.07 7.33 31.87
C SER A 113 -4.88 7.50 30.58
N SER A 114 -5.58 6.43 30.18
CA SER A 114 -6.38 6.28 28.93
C SER A 114 -7.37 7.42 28.63
N GLU A 115 -7.80 8.20 29.64
CA GLU A 115 -8.70 9.35 29.45
C GLU A 115 -7.96 10.61 28.99
N SER A 116 -6.70 10.81 29.41
CA SER A 116 -5.89 11.95 28.99
C SER A 116 -5.39 11.82 27.55
N SER A 117 -5.13 10.59 27.09
CA SER A 117 -4.69 10.33 25.71
C SER A 117 -5.79 10.53 24.68
N LEU A 118 -7.06 10.22 25.01
CA LEU A 118 -8.20 10.46 24.12
C LEU A 118 -8.48 11.96 23.95
N GLY A 119 -8.40 12.74 25.03
CA GLY A 119 -8.56 14.19 24.99
C GLY A 119 -7.44 14.89 24.21
N GLU A 120 -6.19 14.49 24.41
CA GLU A 120 -5.04 14.98 23.63
C GLU A 120 -5.16 14.59 22.14
N LEU A 121 -5.61 13.36 21.83
CA LEU A 121 -5.89 12.91 20.46
C LEU A 121 -7.00 13.75 19.81
N MET A 122 -8.12 13.97 20.51
CA MET A 122 -9.23 14.77 19.98
C MET A 122 -8.84 16.23 19.74
N ASN A 123 -7.96 16.80 20.57
CA ASN A 123 -7.43 18.13 20.34
C ASN A 123 -6.45 18.16 19.16
N SER A 124 -5.55 17.18 19.05
CA SER A 124 -4.66 17.04 17.89
C SER A 124 -5.44 16.89 16.57
N LEU A 125 -6.56 16.15 16.56
CA LEU A 125 -7.43 16.03 15.39
C LEU A 125 -8.13 17.35 14.99
N LYS A 126 -8.43 18.22 15.97
CA LYS A 126 -8.97 19.56 15.68
C LYS A 126 -7.94 20.46 15.00
N ASP A 127 -6.66 20.18 15.17
CA ASP A 127 -5.57 20.97 14.60
C ASP A 127 -5.19 20.54 13.18
N VAL A 128 -5.74 19.43 12.70
CA VAL A 128 -5.53 18.95 11.34
C VAL A 128 -6.10 19.94 10.30
N PRO A 129 -5.30 20.41 9.33
CA PRO A 129 -5.69 21.40 8.34
C PRO A 129 -6.47 20.76 7.16
N TRP A 130 -7.61 20.15 7.43
CA TRP A 130 -8.42 19.41 6.44
C TRP A 130 -8.68 20.20 5.15
N ARG A 131 -9.01 21.50 5.29
CA ARG A 131 -9.30 22.37 4.14
C ARG A 131 -8.09 22.52 3.22
N GLU A 132 -6.88 22.58 3.77
CA GLU A 132 -5.66 22.78 2.97
C GLU A 132 -5.27 21.52 2.22
N PHE A 133 -5.49 20.33 2.81
CA PHE A 133 -5.30 19.07 2.08
C PHE A 133 -6.13 19.02 0.79
N PHE A 134 -7.41 19.39 0.87
CA PHE A 134 -8.32 19.35 -0.27
C PHE A 134 -8.18 20.54 -1.24
N LYS A 135 -7.37 21.56 -0.92
CA LYS A 135 -6.94 22.59 -1.88
C LYS A 135 -5.74 22.14 -2.73
N SER A 136 -4.93 21.20 -2.22
CA SER A 136 -3.73 20.75 -2.90
C SER A 136 -4.04 19.86 -4.11
N LYS A 137 -3.56 20.25 -5.29
CA LYS A 137 -3.68 19.46 -6.52
C LYS A 137 -2.93 18.12 -6.41
N ALA A 138 -1.81 18.09 -5.67
CA ALA A 138 -1.04 16.88 -5.48
C ALA A 138 -1.81 15.84 -4.64
N VAL A 139 -2.52 16.28 -3.60
CA VAL A 139 -3.38 15.41 -2.79
C VAL A 139 -4.51 14.83 -3.63
N TRP A 140 -5.17 15.64 -4.47
CA TRP A 140 -6.17 15.13 -5.41
C TRP A 140 -5.60 14.13 -6.42
N ALA A 141 -4.40 14.37 -6.93
CA ALA A 141 -3.71 13.42 -7.81
C ALA A 141 -3.46 12.08 -7.11
N MET A 142 -3.09 12.10 -5.83
CA MET A 142 -2.91 10.88 -5.03
C MET A 142 -4.22 10.16 -4.75
N ILE A 143 -5.29 10.88 -4.41
CA ILE A 143 -6.62 10.28 -4.21
C ILE A 143 -7.06 9.55 -5.46
N TYR A 144 -6.97 10.21 -6.62
CA TYR A 144 -7.40 9.63 -7.89
C TYR A 144 -6.49 8.48 -8.33
N ALA A 145 -5.17 8.60 -8.19
CA ALA A 145 -4.25 7.51 -8.50
C ALA A 145 -4.50 6.30 -7.60
N HIS A 146 -4.73 6.49 -6.30
CA HIS A 146 -5.03 5.37 -5.41
C HIS A 146 -6.32 4.66 -5.85
N PHE A 147 -7.39 5.41 -6.16
CA PHE A 147 -8.61 4.84 -6.74
C PHE A 147 -8.34 4.02 -8.00
N CYS A 148 -7.60 4.58 -8.97
CA CYS A 148 -7.32 3.91 -10.24
C CYS A 148 -6.49 2.64 -10.07
N GLY A 149 -5.43 2.69 -9.24
CA GLY A 149 -4.58 1.55 -8.95
C GLY A 149 -5.35 0.44 -8.24
N SER A 150 -6.16 0.81 -7.25
CA SER A 150 -7.01 -0.14 -6.52
C SER A 150 -8.10 -0.76 -7.38
N TRP A 151 -8.59 -0.05 -8.41
CA TRP A 151 -9.55 -0.63 -9.36
C TRP A 151 -8.98 -1.86 -10.04
N GLY A 152 -7.84 -1.73 -10.71
CA GLY A 152 -7.22 -2.87 -11.37
C GLY A 152 -6.77 -3.94 -10.38
N HIS A 153 -6.25 -3.54 -9.20
CA HIS A 153 -5.82 -4.51 -8.19
C HIS A 153 -6.96 -5.36 -7.64
N TYR A 154 -8.05 -4.75 -7.15
CA TYR A 154 -9.15 -5.50 -6.53
C TYR A 154 -9.98 -6.28 -7.54
N THR A 155 -10.24 -5.74 -8.73
CA THR A 155 -10.98 -6.48 -9.76
C THR A 155 -10.20 -7.70 -10.23
N CYS A 156 -8.89 -7.58 -10.45
CA CYS A 156 -8.05 -8.74 -10.75
C CYS A 156 -8.01 -9.71 -9.55
N LEU A 157 -7.82 -9.24 -8.33
CA LEU A 157 -7.81 -10.11 -7.15
C LEU A 157 -9.08 -10.98 -7.05
N SER A 158 -10.25 -10.42 -7.37
CA SER A 158 -11.52 -11.14 -7.32
C SER A 158 -11.78 -12.03 -8.52
N TRP A 159 -11.44 -11.59 -9.74
CA TRP A 159 -11.88 -12.25 -10.98
C TRP A 159 -10.79 -13.03 -11.71
N LEU A 160 -9.52 -12.84 -11.37
CA LEU A 160 -8.41 -13.48 -12.07
C LEU A 160 -8.40 -15.02 -11.95
N PRO A 161 -8.77 -15.65 -10.81
CA PRO A 161 -8.89 -17.11 -10.75
C PRO A 161 -9.96 -17.65 -11.72
N THR A 162 -11.10 -16.98 -11.83
CA THR A 162 -12.16 -17.38 -12.78
C THR A 162 -11.70 -17.18 -14.22
N PHE A 163 -11.08 -16.03 -14.51
CA PHE A 163 -10.49 -15.76 -15.83
C PHE A 163 -9.49 -16.86 -16.24
N PHE A 164 -8.55 -17.21 -15.37
CA PHE A 164 -7.60 -18.30 -15.64
C PHE A 164 -8.27 -19.66 -15.76
N SER A 165 -9.32 -19.94 -14.98
CA SER A 165 -10.08 -21.19 -15.13
C SER A 165 -10.68 -21.32 -16.53
N GLU A 166 -11.28 -20.25 -17.06
CA GLU A 166 -11.90 -20.23 -18.38
C GLU A 166 -10.88 -20.21 -19.52
N GLU A 167 -9.84 -19.38 -19.42
CA GLU A 167 -8.82 -19.23 -20.47
C GLU A 167 -7.97 -20.50 -20.65
N LEU A 168 -7.76 -21.23 -19.57
CA LEU A 168 -6.83 -22.37 -19.51
C LEU A 168 -7.54 -23.73 -19.48
N ASP A 169 -8.88 -23.73 -19.44
CA ASP A 169 -9.72 -24.92 -19.22
C ASP A 169 -9.30 -25.70 -17.96
N LEU A 170 -9.02 -24.96 -16.88
CA LEU A 170 -8.62 -25.52 -15.58
C LEU A 170 -9.81 -25.60 -14.63
N ASN A 171 -9.75 -26.52 -13.67
CA ASN A 171 -10.67 -26.44 -12.54
C ASN A 171 -10.32 -25.25 -11.63
N LEU A 172 -11.28 -24.81 -10.81
CA LEU A 172 -11.10 -23.64 -9.94
C LEU A 172 -9.93 -23.79 -8.94
N THR A 173 -9.60 -25.02 -8.52
CA THR A 173 -8.47 -25.24 -7.60
C THR A 173 -7.14 -25.01 -8.33
N GLU A 174 -6.98 -25.55 -9.53
CA GLU A 174 -5.81 -25.33 -10.39
C GLU A 174 -5.65 -23.86 -10.78
N ALA A 175 -6.74 -23.19 -11.15
CA ALA A 175 -6.72 -21.77 -11.47
C ALA A 175 -6.34 -20.88 -10.26
N ALA A 176 -6.72 -21.28 -9.05
CA ALA A 176 -6.28 -20.62 -7.83
C ALA A 176 -4.76 -20.75 -7.61
N TRP A 177 -4.17 -21.92 -7.94
CA TRP A 177 -2.71 -22.09 -7.91
C TRP A 177 -2.00 -21.23 -8.95
N VAL A 178 -2.54 -21.10 -10.16
CA VAL A 178 -1.99 -20.20 -11.19
C VAL A 178 -2.08 -18.74 -10.75
N SER A 179 -3.13 -18.38 -9.99
CA SER A 179 -3.31 -17.03 -9.44
C SER A 179 -2.30 -16.66 -8.34
N VAL A 180 -1.44 -17.59 -7.91
CA VAL A 180 -0.28 -17.31 -7.04
C VAL A 180 0.85 -16.60 -7.82
N LEU A 181 0.90 -16.77 -9.15
CA LEU A 181 2.00 -16.23 -9.97
C LEU A 181 2.09 -14.69 -9.92
N PRO A 182 1.00 -13.90 -10.04
CA PRO A 182 1.08 -12.45 -9.92
C PRO A 182 1.65 -11.94 -8.60
N PRO A 183 1.15 -12.33 -7.40
CA PRO A 183 1.73 -11.86 -6.15
C PRO A 183 3.17 -12.38 -5.92
N LEU A 184 3.52 -13.58 -6.41
CA LEU A 184 4.93 -14.03 -6.43
C LEU A 184 5.81 -13.10 -7.28
N GLY A 185 5.36 -12.77 -8.50
CA GLY A 185 6.05 -11.83 -9.37
C GLY A 185 6.19 -10.45 -8.71
N SER A 186 5.14 -9.97 -8.06
CA SER A 186 5.16 -8.71 -7.30
C SER A 186 6.22 -8.69 -6.21
N MET A 187 6.47 -9.80 -5.50
CA MET A 187 7.57 -9.87 -4.52
C MET A 187 8.93 -9.63 -5.17
N ILE A 188 9.18 -10.29 -6.30
CA ILE A 188 10.44 -10.16 -7.05
C ILE A 188 10.61 -8.72 -7.54
N ILE A 189 9.57 -8.16 -8.16
CA ILE A 189 9.61 -6.79 -8.68
C ILE A 189 9.76 -5.77 -7.54
N THR A 190 9.12 -5.98 -6.40
CA THR A 190 9.24 -5.08 -5.23
C THR A 190 10.70 -4.97 -4.77
N SER A 191 11.45 -6.08 -4.77
CA SER A 191 12.89 -6.09 -4.44
C SER A 191 13.76 -5.35 -5.47
N ILE A 192 13.27 -5.13 -6.69
CA ILE A 192 13.98 -4.40 -7.75
C ILE A 192 13.57 -2.92 -7.75
N ALA A 193 12.27 -2.65 -7.64
CA ALA A 193 11.68 -1.32 -7.76
C ALA A 193 12.19 -0.35 -6.68
N ALA A 194 12.33 -0.83 -5.43
CA ALA A 194 12.76 0.02 -4.33
C ALA A 194 14.24 0.46 -4.44
N PRO A 195 15.22 -0.45 -4.63
CA PRO A 195 16.60 -0.03 -4.90
C PRO A 195 16.72 0.82 -6.16
N PHE A 196 15.93 0.53 -7.21
CA PHE A 196 15.89 1.36 -8.41
C PHE A 196 15.51 2.82 -8.08
N ALA A 197 14.43 3.03 -7.32
CA ALA A 197 13.98 4.36 -6.93
C ALA A 197 15.00 5.07 -6.03
N ASP A 198 15.49 4.38 -4.98
CA ASP A 198 16.44 4.95 -4.03
C ASP A 198 17.78 5.30 -4.72
N ASN A 199 18.25 4.49 -5.68
CA ASN A 199 19.45 4.78 -6.46
C ASN A 199 19.29 6.01 -7.36
N LEU A 200 18.12 6.24 -7.95
CA LEU A 200 17.89 7.45 -8.75
C LEU A 200 17.91 8.69 -7.85
N ILE A 201 17.28 8.62 -6.68
CA ILE A 201 17.24 9.73 -5.71
C ILE A 201 18.65 10.02 -5.17
N SER A 202 19.43 8.99 -4.82
CA SER A 202 20.80 9.16 -4.30
C SER A 202 21.77 9.72 -5.34
N ASN A 203 21.53 9.45 -6.63
CA ASN A 203 22.27 10.06 -7.74
C ASN A 203 21.81 11.49 -8.09
N GLY A 204 20.90 12.09 -7.30
CA GLY A 204 20.48 13.49 -7.45
C GLY A 204 19.31 13.71 -8.40
N VAL A 205 18.60 12.65 -8.83
CA VAL A 205 17.34 12.82 -9.56
C VAL A 205 16.27 13.32 -8.59
N ASP A 206 15.56 14.38 -8.99
CA ASP A 206 14.45 14.95 -8.22
C ASP A 206 13.42 13.89 -7.80
N THR A 207 13.02 13.91 -6.52
CA THR A 207 12.11 12.91 -5.94
C THR A 207 10.78 12.86 -6.67
N THR A 208 10.20 14.01 -7.04
CA THR A 208 8.94 14.04 -7.79
C THR A 208 9.07 13.31 -9.13
N LYS A 209 10.17 13.52 -9.85
CA LYS A 209 10.44 12.79 -11.10
C LYS A 209 10.54 11.29 -10.88
N VAL A 210 11.25 10.84 -9.84
CA VAL A 210 11.37 9.41 -9.52
C VAL A 210 10.01 8.81 -9.19
N ARG A 211 9.22 9.46 -8.31
CA ARG A 211 7.86 8.98 -7.97
C ARG A 211 6.94 8.93 -9.19
N LYS A 212 7.05 9.90 -10.10
CA LYS A 212 6.33 9.90 -11.38
C LYS A 212 6.74 8.74 -12.28
N ILE A 213 8.03 8.45 -12.42
CA ILE A 213 8.53 7.31 -13.20
C ILE A 213 7.99 6.00 -12.62
N CYS A 214 8.16 5.78 -11.32
CA CYS A 214 7.69 4.57 -10.65
C CYS A 214 6.18 4.37 -10.83
N GLN A 215 5.37 5.41 -10.59
CA GLN A 215 3.93 5.28 -10.74
C GLN A 215 3.50 5.07 -12.21
N THR A 216 4.22 5.67 -13.15
CA THR A 216 3.96 5.48 -14.59
C THR A 216 4.22 4.03 -14.99
N ILE A 217 5.33 3.43 -14.53
CA ILE A 217 5.59 2.00 -14.73
C ILE A 217 4.44 1.20 -14.12
N ALA A 218 4.05 1.52 -12.89
CA ALA A 218 3.05 0.76 -12.16
C ALA A 218 1.66 0.73 -12.83
N PHE A 219 1.31 1.74 -13.62
CA PHE A 219 0.01 1.83 -14.30
C PHE A 219 0.08 1.45 -15.77
N LEU A 220 1.11 1.90 -16.50
CA LEU A 220 1.23 1.58 -17.91
C LEU A 220 1.58 0.11 -18.14
N SER A 221 2.28 -0.56 -17.20
CA SER A 221 2.55 -1.98 -17.35
C SER A 221 1.27 -2.83 -17.35
N PRO A 222 0.41 -2.84 -16.31
CA PRO A 222 -0.81 -3.64 -16.39
C PRO A 222 -1.73 -3.19 -17.53
N ALA A 223 -1.81 -1.90 -17.85
CA ALA A 223 -2.63 -1.41 -18.96
C ALA A 223 -2.16 -1.97 -20.33
N THR A 224 -0.86 -1.96 -20.60
CA THR A 224 -0.30 -2.48 -21.86
C THR A 224 -0.48 -3.98 -21.96
N PHE A 225 -0.19 -4.74 -20.90
CA PHE A 225 -0.36 -6.19 -20.91
C PHE A 225 -1.84 -6.60 -20.98
N MET A 226 -2.75 -5.91 -20.31
CA MET A 226 -4.20 -6.15 -20.45
C MET A 226 -4.70 -5.84 -21.86
N MET A 227 -4.16 -4.81 -22.52
CA MET A 227 -4.48 -4.51 -23.92
C MET A 227 -3.98 -5.62 -24.85
N LEU A 228 -2.77 -6.13 -24.63
CA LEU A 228 -2.23 -7.27 -25.37
C LEU A 228 -3.05 -8.55 -25.15
N SER A 229 -3.52 -8.80 -23.93
CA SER A 229 -4.43 -9.91 -23.61
C SER A 229 -5.84 -9.72 -24.15
N SER A 230 -6.22 -8.50 -24.57
CA SER A 230 -7.54 -8.23 -25.14
C SER A 230 -7.61 -8.43 -26.65
N VAL A 231 -6.47 -8.52 -27.33
CA VAL A 231 -6.39 -8.74 -28.78
C VAL A 231 -6.06 -10.20 -29.06
N ASP A 232 -6.72 -10.77 -30.08
CA ASP A 232 -6.40 -12.13 -30.52
C ASP A 232 -5.07 -12.12 -31.29
N LEU A 233 -3.99 -12.42 -30.56
CA LEU A 233 -2.63 -12.55 -31.11
C LEU A 233 -2.33 -13.97 -31.60
N GLY A 234 -3.27 -14.92 -31.45
CA GLY A 234 -3.02 -16.34 -31.72
C GLY A 234 -1.96 -16.99 -30.83
N VAL A 235 -1.70 -16.40 -29.66
CA VAL A 235 -0.74 -16.92 -28.67
C VAL A 235 -1.39 -18.01 -27.80
N PRO A 236 -0.62 -18.98 -27.31
CA PRO A 236 -1.15 -20.00 -26.41
C PRO A 236 -1.64 -19.38 -25.08
N PRO A 237 -2.64 -19.98 -24.40
CA PRO A 237 -3.21 -19.46 -23.16
C PRO A 237 -2.19 -19.16 -22.05
N TRP A 238 -1.11 -19.95 -21.95
CA TRP A 238 -0.05 -19.73 -20.97
C TRP A 238 0.73 -18.43 -21.18
N GLU A 239 0.83 -17.93 -22.42
CA GLU A 239 1.44 -16.63 -22.70
C GLU A 239 0.56 -15.48 -22.22
N ILE A 240 -0.77 -15.62 -22.27
CA ILE A 240 -1.71 -14.64 -21.72
C ILE A 240 -1.54 -14.54 -20.20
N VAL A 241 -1.42 -15.68 -19.51
CA VAL A 241 -1.10 -15.74 -18.08
C VAL A 241 0.22 -15.04 -17.78
N ALA A 242 1.26 -15.28 -18.59
CA ALA A 242 2.57 -14.69 -18.41
C ALA A 242 2.54 -13.15 -18.59
N PHE A 243 1.82 -12.66 -19.59
CA PHE A 243 1.61 -11.23 -19.83
C PHE A 243 0.90 -10.55 -18.66
N LEU A 244 -0.25 -11.08 -18.23
CA LEU A 244 -1.00 -10.53 -17.10
C LEU A 244 -0.19 -10.58 -15.80
N THR A 245 0.48 -11.71 -15.54
CA THR A 245 1.37 -11.86 -14.38
C THR A 245 2.47 -10.81 -14.39
N SER A 246 3.13 -10.58 -15.54
CA SER A 246 4.20 -9.59 -15.66
C SER A 246 3.69 -8.16 -15.46
N GLY A 247 2.54 -7.81 -16.04
CA GLY A 247 1.93 -6.50 -15.90
C GLY A 247 1.53 -6.19 -14.46
N LEU A 248 0.88 -7.16 -13.79
CA LEU A 248 0.48 -7.05 -12.39
C LEU A 248 1.70 -7.03 -11.47
N ALA A 249 2.75 -7.82 -11.73
CA ALA A 249 3.99 -7.79 -10.97
C ALA A 249 4.67 -6.40 -11.04
N LEU A 250 4.75 -5.83 -12.25
CA LEU A 250 5.30 -4.49 -12.48
C LEU A 250 4.48 -3.36 -11.81
N SER A 251 3.19 -3.60 -11.51
CA SER A 251 2.38 -2.66 -10.72
C SER A 251 2.94 -2.40 -9.32
N SER A 252 3.81 -3.28 -8.82
CA SER A 252 4.49 -3.13 -7.52
C SER A 252 5.38 -1.88 -7.42
N PHE A 253 5.75 -1.27 -8.54
CA PHE A 253 6.42 0.03 -8.54
C PHE A 253 5.58 1.13 -7.85
N ALA A 254 4.27 0.94 -7.68
CA ALA A 254 3.41 1.85 -6.93
C ALA A 254 3.85 2.00 -5.46
N LEU A 255 4.51 1.00 -4.86
CA LEU A 255 5.07 1.12 -3.52
C LEU A 255 6.17 2.18 -3.45
N SER A 256 6.97 2.32 -4.52
CA SER A 256 8.01 3.35 -4.65
C SER A 256 7.50 4.64 -5.30
N GLY A 257 6.28 4.66 -5.83
CA GLY A 257 5.60 5.81 -6.42
C GLY A 257 4.62 6.43 -5.43
N LEU A 258 3.35 6.00 -5.51
CA LEU A 258 2.25 6.50 -4.69
C LEU A 258 2.53 6.43 -3.18
N TYR A 259 2.91 5.27 -2.63
CA TYR A 259 3.00 5.07 -1.18
C TYR A 259 4.12 5.87 -0.50
N CYS A 260 5.23 6.10 -1.19
CA CYS A 260 6.26 7.01 -0.69
C CYS A 260 5.82 8.47 -0.73
N THR A 261 4.98 8.85 -1.70
CA THR A 261 4.57 10.24 -1.92
C THR A 261 3.80 10.82 -0.72
N HIS A 262 3.02 10.01 0.01
CA HIS A 262 2.35 10.45 1.25
C HIS A 262 3.33 11.03 2.27
N GLN A 263 4.48 10.39 2.41
CA GLN A 263 5.51 10.75 3.39
C GLN A 263 6.47 11.82 2.84
N ASP A 264 6.57 11.94 1.52
CA ASP A 264 7.38 12.96 0.85
C ASP A 264 6.70 14.33 0.93
N ILE A 265 5.38 14.39 0.72
CA ILE A 265 4.60 15.64 0.83
C ILE A 265 4.52 16.15 2.27
N SER A 266 4.24 15.28 3.25
CA SER A 266 4.23 15.68 4.66
C SER A 266 4.56 14.49 5.53
N ARG A 267 5.64 14.60 6.32
CA ARG A 267 6.00 13.58 7.32
C ARG A 267 5.01 13.56 8.48
N GLU A 268 4.51 14.73 8.88
CA GLU A 268 3.58 14.89 10.00
C GLU A 268 2.20 14.27 9.68
N TYR A 269 1.69 14.52 8.48
CA TYR A 269 0.34 14.09 8.07
C TYR A 269 0.35 12.85 7.16
N ALA A 270 1.48 12.15 7.02
CA ALA A 270 1.64 11.02 6.10
C ALA A 270 0.55 9.96 6.28
N SER A 271 0.24 9.61 7.53
CA SER A 271 -0.76 8.60 7.90
C SER A 271 -2.19 9.04 7.63
N ILE A 272 -2.50 10.33 7.84
CA ILE A 272 -3.80 10.93 7.54
C ILE A 272 -3.99 10.96 6.02
N LEU A 273 -2.99 11.43 5.27
CA LEU A 273 -3.02 11.46 3.81
C LEU A 273 -3.18 10.05 3.25
N LEU A 274 -2.44 9.05 3.76
CA LEU A 274 -2.63 7.66 3.34
C LEU A 274 -4.04 7.18 3.67
N GLY A 275 -4.54 7.46 4.87
CA GLY A 275 -5.90 7.11 5.28
C GLY A 275 -6.97 7.66 4.34
N ILE A 276 -6.88 8.94 3.96
CA ILE A 276 -7.78 9.57 2.99
C ILE A 276 -7.73 8.82 1.65
N THR A 277 -6.54 8.65 1.09
CA THR A 277 -6.40 8.01 -0.23
C THR A 277 -6.80 6.53 -0.20
N ASN A 278 -6.50 5.80 0.88
CA ASN A 278 -6.83 4.39 1.04
C ASN A 278 -8.34 4.19 1.21
N THR A 279 -9.03 5.12 1.86
CA THR A 279 -10.50 5.10 1.96
C THR A 279 -11.15 5.17 0.58
N VAL A 280 -10.69 6.11 -0.26
CA VAL A 280 -11.16 6.21 -1.64
C VAL A 280 -10.69 5.01 -2.47
N GLY A 281 -9.46 4.54 -2.24
CA GLY A 281 -8.88 3.35 -2.83
C GLY A 281 -9.63 2.06 -2.49
N ALA A 282 -10.41 1.99 -1.40
CA ALA A 282 -11.21 0.81 -1.07
C ALA A 282 -12.52 0.71 -1.88
N VAL A 283 -13.02 1.83 -2.41
CA VAL A 283 -14.30 1.88 -3.16
C VAL A 283 -14.35 0.93 -4.37
N PRO A 284 -13.30 0.82 -5.20
CA PRO A 284 -13.27 -0.13 -6.31
C PRO A 284 -13.43 -1.60 -5.89
N GLY A 285 -13.03 -1.98 -4.67
CA GLY A 285 -13.23 -3.35 -4.18
C GLY A 285 -14.71 -3.70 -4.02
N ILE A 286 -15.57 -2.71 -3.83
CA ILE A 286 -17.03 -2.88 -3.74
C ILE A 286 -17.66 -2.71 -5.12
N VAL A 287 -17.42 -1.54 -5.74
CA VAL A 287 -18.11 -1.13 -6.97
C VAL A 287 -17.51 -1.81 -8.20
N GLY A 288 -16.18 -1.86 -8.28
CA GLY A 288 -15.49 -2.42 -9.44
C GLY A 288 -15.71 -3.92 -9.57
N VAL A 289 -15.62 -4.67 -8.47
CA VAL A 289 -15.85 -6.12 -8.48
C VAL A 289 -17.29 -6.46 -8.92
N ALA A 290 -18.29 -5.76 -8.37
CA ALA A 290 -19.68 -5.95 -8.75
C ALA A 290 -19.96 -5.54 -10.21
N LEU A 291 -19.38 -4.42 -10.65
CA LEU A 291 -19.52 -3.96 -12.04
C LEU A 291 -18.91 -4.95 -13.02
N THR A 292 -17.72 -5.50 -12.74
CA THR A 292 -17.10 -6.52 -13.58
C THR A 292 -17.99 -7.75 -13.71
N GLY A 293 -18.62 -8.23 -12.63
CA GLY A 293 -19.57 -9.34 -12.69
C GLY A 293 -20.77 -9.02 -13.58
N TYR A 294 -21.41 -7.87 -13.39
CA TYR A 294 -22.54 -7.44 -14.22
C TYR A 294 -22.17 -7.30 -15.70
N LEU A 295 -21.00 -6.73 -16.00
CA LEU A 295 -20.52 -6.60 -17.37
C LEU A 295 -20.22 -7.97 -17.98
N LEU A 296 -19.68 -8.90 -17.20
CA LEU A 296 -19.36 -10.24 -17.69
C LEU A 296 -20.64 -11.03 -18.02
N ASP A 297 -21.65 -10.95 -17.15
CA ASP A 297 -22.96 -11.57 -17.37
C ASP A 297 -23.68 -11.02 -18.61
N THR A 298 -23.46 -9.75 -18.95
CA THR A 298 -24.14 -9.09 -20.07
C THR A 298 -23.37 -9.14 -21.39
N THR A 299 -22.04 -9.09 -21.34
CA THR A 299 -21.18 -9.00 -22.53
C THR A 299 -20.50 -10.32 -22.88
N HIS A 300 -20.42 -11.26 -21.94
CA HIS A 300 -19.66 -12.51 -22.04
C HIS A 300 -18.21 -12.30 -22.51
N SER A 301 -17.61 -11.15 -22.19
CA SER A 301 -16.28 -10.76 -22.64
C SER A 301 -15.44 -10.22 -21.49
N TRP A 302 -14.33 -10.89 -21.20
CA TRP A 302 -13.32 -10.43 -20.25
C TRP A 302 -12.67 -9.11 -20.66
N SER A 303 -12.46 -8.92 -21.96
CA SER A 303 -11.89 -7.69 -22.52
C SER A 303 -12.75 -6.47 -22.18
N ILE A 304 -14.07 -6.59 -22.26
CA ILE A 304 -14.99 -5.49 -21.95
C ILE A 304 -15.24 -5.37 -20.44
N SER A 305 -15.30 -6.49 -19.73
CA SER A 305 -15.77 -6.53 -18.34
C SER A 305 -14.70 -6.26 -17.31
N LEU A 306 -13.48 -6.75 -17.56
CA LEU A 306 -12.35 -6.65 -16.63
C LEU A 306 -11.25 -5.73 -17.19
N PHE A 307 -10.83 -5.94 -18.43
CA PHE A 307 -9.67 -5.25 -18.98
C PHE A 307 -9.97 -3.80 -19.36
N ALA A 308 -11.03 -3.51 -20.12
CA ALA A 308 -11.30 -2.15 -20.59
C ALA A 308 -11.49 -1.12 -19.45
N PRO A 309 -12.27 -1.39 -18.37
CA PRO A 309 -12.37 -0.47 -17.25
C PRO A 309 -11.03 -0.27 -16.52
N SER A 310 -10.27 -1.35 -16.33
CA SER A 310 -8.96 -1.30 -15.67
C SER A 310 -7.96 -0.49 -16.50
N ILE A 311 -7.87 -0.74 -17.81
CA ILE A 311 -7.04 0.02 -18.76
C ILE A 311 -7.43 1.50 -18.72
N PHE A 312 -8.73 1.82 -18.78
CA PHE A 312 -9.20 3.20 -18.69
C PHE A 312 -8.66 3.90 -17.44
N PHE A 313 -8.87 3.31 -16.25
CA PHE A 313 -8.41 3.91 -15.00
C PHE A 313 -6.89 3.98 -14.89
N TYR A 314 -6.14 2.99 -15.37
CA TYR A 314 -4.69 3.06 -15.39
C TYR A 314 -4.18 4.19 -16.30
N LEU A 315 -4.77 4.38 -17.48
CA LEU A 315 -4.36 5.44 -18.41
C LEU A 315 -4.72 6.83 -17.88
N THR A 316 -5.95 7.03 -17.41
CA THR A 316 -6.37 8.33 -16.85
C THR A 316 -5.65 8.64 -15.55
N GLY A 317 -5.44 7.64 -14.70
CA GLY A 317 -4.65 7.74 -13.47
C GLY A 317 -3.21 8.16 -13.78
N THR A 318 -2.60 7.60 -14.82
CA THR A 318 -1.25 8.00 -15.28
C THR A 318 -1.23 9.45 -15.74
N ALA A 319 -2.20 9.86 -16.56
CA ALA A 319 -2.29 11.23 -17.07
C ALA A 319 -2.43 12.25 -15.93
N VAL A 320 -3.33 12.00 -14.97
CA VAL A 320 -3.53 12.87 -13.80
C VAL A 320 -2.30 12.89 -12.90
N TRP A 321 -1.67 11.73 -12.67
CA TRP A 321 -0.46 11.63 -11.85
C TRP A 321 0.70 12.43 -12.45
N LEU A 322 0.96 12.27 -13.75
CA LEU A 322 2.01 13.01 -14.44
C LEU A 322 1.74 14.52 -14.45
N ALA A 323 0.48 14.93 -14.61
CA ALA A 323 0.11 16.35 -14.63
C ALA A 323 0.20 17.03 -13.26
N PHE A 324 -0.23 16.36 -12.18
CA PHE A 324 -0.52 17.05 -10.91
C PHE A 324 0.19 16.49 -9.68
N ALA A 325 0.76 15.30 -9.72
CA ALA A 325 1.49 14.76 -8.57
C ALA A 325 2.76 15.59 -8.30
N SER A 326 3.07 15.78 -7.02
CA SER A 326 4.31 16.37 -6.51
C SER A 326 4.75 15.61 -5.27
N SER A 327 6.06 15.46 -5.10
CA SER A 327 6.69 14.89 -3.90
C SER A 327 7.54 15.92 -3.18
N GLU A 328 7.37 17.21 -3.51
CA GLU A 328 7.94 18.31 -2.74
C GLU A 328 7.18 18.47 -1.41
N PRO A 329 7.89 18.73 -0.28
CA PRO A 329 7.24 18.99 0.99
C PRO A 329 6.24 20.15 0.90
N GLN A 330 5.03 19.95 1.42
CA GLN A 330 3.98 20.96 1.47
C GLN A 330 3.71 21.38 2.92
N GLU A 331 3.66 22.69 3.14
CA GLU A 331 3.21 23.26 4.40
C GLU A 331 1.69 23.33 4.41
N PHE A 332 1.07 22.57 5.31
CA PHE A 332 -0.36 22.65 5.56
C PHE A 332 -0.57 23.41 6.86
N SER A 333 -0.71 24.73 6.79
CA SER A 333 -1.03 25.58 7.95
C SER A 333 -2.51 25.97 7.93
N LYS A 334 -3.14 26.06 9.10
CA LYS A 334 -4.48 26.67 9.18
C LYS A 334 -4.37 28.14 8.75
N SER A 335 -5.11 28.54 7.73
CA SER A 335 -5.36 29.96 7.49
C SER A 335 -6.01 30.55 8.76
N GLU A 336 -5.35 31.50 9.42
CA GLU A 336 -6.00 32.25 10.50
C GLU A 336 -7.31 32.83 9.96
N PRO A 337 -8.41 32.79 10.73
CA PRO A 337 -9.64 33.41 10.29
C PRO A 337 -9.35 34.91 10.10
N GLU A 338 -9.51 35.40 8.87
CA GLU A 338 -9.46 36.83 8.58
C GLU A 338 -10.34 37.54 9.59
N SER A 339 -9.72 38.37 10.45
CA SER A 339 -10.43 39.22 11.39
C SER A 339 -11.24 40.24 10.59
N SER A 340 -12.50 39.90 10.33
CA SER A 340 -13.50 40.78 9.74
C SER A 340 -13.95 41.86 10.70
#